data_AF-A0A328TQI3-F1
#
_entry.id   AF-A0A328TQI3-F1
#
_cell.length_a   1.000
_cell.length_b   1.000
_cell.length_c   1.000
_cell.angle_alpha   90.00
_cell.angle_beta   90.00
_cell.angle_gamma   90.00
#
_symmetry.space_group_name_H-M   'P 1'
#
loop_
_entity.id
_entity.type
_entity.pdbx_description
1 polymer ?
#
loop_
_entity_poly.entity_id
_entity_poly.type
_entity_poly.pdbx_seq_one_letter_code
_entity_poly.pdbx_strand_id
1 'polypeptide(L)'
;MVLDAETFRWVVGGYFVGLSAVSAVAYHDPKFYLDWIFTKLALLSGIVYLVITSFWLGAKAVKDSVQAKLSVPAEQLDSFLKMYDAGTDLLQWIIIGSVVAFIWTLVLHSVSVERRKNKQGTS
;
A
#
# COMPACT_ATOMS: atom_id res chain seq x y z
N MET A 1 -11.87 -1.93 -15.40
CA MET A 1 -12.94 -1.96 -14.39
C MET A 1 -12.95 -0.58 -13.74
N VAL A 2 -13.95 0.25 -14.03
CA VAL A 2 -14.03 1.58 -13.40
C VAL A 2 -14.52 1.34 -11.98
N LEU A 3 -13.68 1.63 -10.97
CA LEU A 3 -14.11 1.65 -9.58
C LEU A 3 -15.28 2.63 -9.48
N ASP A 4 -16.46 2.14 -9.14
CA ASP A 4 -17.60 3.03 -8.94
C ASP A 4 -17.28 3.99 -7.77
N ALA A 5 -17.85 5.19 -7.81
CA ALA A 5 -17.54 6.25 -6.84
C ALA A 5 -17.92 5.87 -5.38
N GLU A 6 -18.93 5.03 -5.19
CA GLU A 6 -19.33 4.47 -3.90
C GLU A 6 -18.30 3.44 -3.42
N THR A 7 -17.87 2.50 -4.26
CA THR A 7 -16.79 1.55 -3.92
C THR A 7 -15.50 2.28 -3.57
N PHE A 8 -15.13 3.32 -4.34
CA PHE A 8 -13.96 4.15 -4.04
C PHE A 8 -14.09 4.86 -2.69
N ARG A 9 -15.25 5.44 -2.38
CA ARG A 9 -15.51 6.11 -1.09
C ARG A 9 -15.42 5.14 0.08
N TRP A 10 -15.94 3.93 -0.05
CA TRP A 10 -15.85 2.91 1.00
C TRP A 10 -14.42 2.45 1.25
N VAL A 11 -13.64 2.23 0.18
CA VAL A 11 -12.24 1.80 0.30
C VAL A 11 -11.39 2.90 0.92
N VAL A 12 -11.51 4.14 0.45
CA VAL A 12 -10.77 5.28 0.98
C VAL A 12 -11.22 5.63 2.40
N GLY A 13 -12.52 5.64 2.65
CA GLY A 13 -13.08 5.89 3.98
C GLY A 13 -12.65 4.83 5.00
N GLY A 14 -12.75 3.54 4.62
CA GLY A 14 -12.27 2.43 5.44
C GLY A 14 -10.78 2.53 5.74
N TYR A 15 -9.98 2.95 4.77
CA TYR A 15 -8.55 3.22 4.96
C TYR A 15 -8.30 4.30 6.01
N PHE A 16 -8.96 5.46 5.91
CA PHE A 16 -8.79 6.54 6.89
C PHE A 16 -9.33 6.19 8.29
N VAL A 17 -10.44 5.45 8.37
CA VAL A 17 -10.97 4.94 9.65
C VAL A 17 -9.96 3.99 10.30
N GLY A 18 -9.39 3.06 9.52
CA GLY A 18 -8.34 2.15 9.99
C GLY A 18 -7.11 2.90 10.47
N LEU A 19 -6.61 3.88 9.70
CA LEU A 19 -5.49 4.72 10.10
C LEU A 19 -5.79 5.48 11.39
N SER A 20 -6.98 6.05 11.53
CA SER A 20 -7.40 6.79 12.73
C SER A 20 -7.44 5.89 13.96
N ALA A 21 -7.97 4.67 13.83
CA ALA A 21 -8.00 3.70 14.92
C ALA A 21 -6.58 3.31 15.35
N VAL A 22 -5.68 3.03 14.40
CA VAL A 22 -4.27 2.71 14.68
C VAL A 22 -3.55 3.88 15.34
N SER A 23 -3.79 5.12 14.86
CA SER A 23 -3.26 6.32 15.49
C SER A 23 -3.76 6.49 16.92
N ALA A 24 -5.05 6.31 17.17
CA ALA A 24 -5.59 6.37 18.53
C ALA A 24 -4.90 5.38 19.45
N VAL A 25 -4.66 4.14 19.00
CA VAL A 25 -3.92 3.14 19.77
C VAL A 25 -2.47 3.59 20.02
N ALA A 26 -1.77 4.11 19.02
CA ALA A 26 -0.42 4.66 19.17
C ALA A 26 -0.35 5.76 20.26
N TYR A 27 -1.38 6.60 20.34
CA TYR A 27 -1.46 7.69 21.33
C TYR A 27 -1.82 7.20 22.74
N HIS A 28 -2.80 6.29 22.87
CA HIS A 28 -3.33 5.87 24.17
C HIS A 28 -2.53 4.72 24.80
N ASP A 29 -2.16 3.71 24.00
CA ASP A 29 -1.36 2.55 24.40
C ASP A 29 -0.11 2.40 23.51
N PRO A 30 0.91 3.24 23.74
CA PRO A 30 2.14 3.21 22.94
C PRO A 30 2.93 1.91 23.11
N LYS A 31 2.75 1.16 24.20
CA LYS A 31 3.47 -0.11 24.41
C LYS A 31 2.92 -1.19 23.49
N PHE A 32 1.60 -1.37 23.49
CA PHE A 32 0.96 -2.31 22.57
C PHE A 32 1.19 -1.93 21.10
N TYR A 33 1.19 -0.63 20.79
CA TYR A 33 1.49 -0.16 19.44
C TYR A 33 2.92 -0.55 19.01
N LEU A 34 3.93 -0.23 19.81
CA LEU A 34 5.34 -0.48 19.46
C LEU A 34 5.67 -1.98 19.39
N ASP A 35 5.20 -2.75 20.36
CA ASP A 35 5.60 -4.16 20.49
C ASP A 35 4.88 -5.05 19.46
N TRP A 36 3.62 -4.72 19.12
CA TRP A 36 2.78 -5.59 18.29
C TRP A 36 2.33 -4.94 16.98
N ILE A 37 1.63 -3.80 17.04
CA ILE A 37 1.00 -3.20 15.86
C ILE A 37 2.04 -2.74 14.84
N PHE A 38 3.09 -2.04 15.29
CA PHE A 38 4.16 -1.55 14.45
C PHE A 38 4.81 -2.67 13.65
N THR A 39 5.24 -3.74 14.34
CA THR A 39 5.89 -4.89 13.71
C THR A 39 4.99 -5.55 12.66
N LYS A 40 3.70 -5.73 12.96
CA LYS A 40 2.75 -6.36 12.04
C LYS A 40 2.45 -5.48 10.82
N LEU A 41 2.19 -4.19 11.03
CA LEU A 41 1.88 -3.26 9.94
C LEU A 41 3.10 -2.99 9.05
N ALA A 42 4.29 -2.82 9.64
CA ALA A 42 5.53 -2.65 8.89
C ALA A 42 5.88 -3.88 8.05
N LEU A 43 5.73 -5.09 8.63
CA LEU A 43 5.95 -6.34 7.91
C LEU A 43 4.93 -6.51 6.78
N LEU A 44 3.63 -6.32 7.06
CA LEU A 44 2.57 -6.50 6.08
C LEU A 44 2.72 -5.53 4.91
N SER A 45 2.97 -4.25 5.18
CA SER A 45 3.21 -3.25 4.14
C SER A 45 4.46 -3.57 3.31
N GLY A 46 5.54 -4.05 3.94
CA GLY A 46 6.73 -4.52 3.23
C GLY A 46 6.46 -5.73 2.32
N ILE A 47 5.73 -6.74 2.81
CA ILE A 47 5.37 -7.92 2.02
C ILE A 47 4.48 -7.53 0.83
N VAL A 48 3.44 -6.73 1.08
CA VAL A 48 2.54 -6.25 0.02
C VAL A 48 3.32 -5.47 -1.02
N TYR A 49 4.19 -4.55 -0.61
CA TYR A 49 5.05 -3.80 -1.51
C TYR A 49 5.91 -4.72 -2.39
N LEU A 50 6.61 -5.69 -1.80
CA LEU A 50 7.48 -6.61 -2.53
C LEU A 50 6.71 -7.48 -3.53
N VAL A 51 5.59 -8.07 -3.09
CA VAL A 51 4.77 -8.94 -3.94
C VAL A 51 4.21 -8.15 -5.12
N ILE A 52 3.57 -7.01 -4.86
CA ILE A 52 2.91 -6.20 -5.89
C ILE A 52 3.94 -5.60 -6.85
N THR A 53 5.09 -5.13 -6.36
CA THR A 53 6.17 -4.64 -7.21
C THR A 53 6.74 -5.74 -8.11
N SER A 54 6.88 -6.96 -7.60
CA SER A 54 7.33 -8.11 -8.40
C SER A 54 6.34 -8.44 -9.52
N PHE A 55 5.05 -8.45 -9.22
CA PHE A 55 4.00 -8.61 -10.22
C PHE A 55 4.01 -7.48 -11.27
N TRP A 56 4.20 -6.24 -10.83
CA TRP A 56 4.25 -5.08 -11.73
C TRP A 56 5.45 -5.15 -12.69
N LEU A 57 6.64 -5.52 -12.19
CA LEU A 57 7.83 -5.75 -13.02
C LEU A 57 7.62 -6.89 -14.01
N GLY A 58 7.03 -8.01 -13.57
CA GLY A 58 6.69 -9.14 -14.43
C GLY A 58 5.72 -8.73 -15.54
N ALA A 59 4.66 -8.00 -15.20
CA ALA A 59 3.72 -7.48 -16.18
C ALA A 59 4.42 -6.58 -17.21
N LYS A 60 5.30 -5.68 -16.75
CA LYS A 60 6.08 -4.81 -17.65
C LYS A 60 6.94 -5.62 -18.62
N ALA A 61 7.65 -6.64 -18.13
CA ALA A 61 8.46 -7.51 -18.98
C ALA A 61 7.63 -8.24 -20.05
N VAL A 62 6.39 -8.64 -19.71
CA VAL A 62 5.45 -9.23 -20.68
C VAL A 62 5.03 -8.20 -21.72
N LYS A 63 4.67 -6.96 -21.31
CA LYS A 63 4.34 -5.87 -22.25
C LYS A 63 5.47 -5.60 -23.22
N ASP A 64 6.70 -5.46 -22.71
CA ASP A 64 7.88 -5.19 -23.52
C ASP A 64 8.15 -6.33 -24.51
N SER A 65 7.93 -7.59 -24.09
CA SER A 65 8.07 -8.76 -24.96
C SER A 65 7.02 -8.82 -26.06
N VAL A 66 5.76 -8.51 -25.75
CA VAL A 66 4.67 -8.48 -26.74
C VAL A 66 4.89 -7.37 -27.76
N GLN A 67 5.32 -6.19 -27.32
CA GLN A 67 5.57 -5.05 -28.22
C GLN A 67 6.80 -5.24 -29.12
N ALA A 68 7.89 -5.80 -28.58
CA ALA A 68 9.17 -5.86 -29.29
C ALA A 68 9.38 -7.17 -30.06
N LYS A 69 8.75 -8.28 -29.67
CA LYS A 69 9.09 -9.62 -30.17
C LYS A 69 7.95 -10.37 -30.83
N LEU A 70 6.68 -10.03 -30.56
CA LEU A 70 5.57 -10.64 -31.28
C LEU A 70 5.05 -9.70 -32.37
N SER A 71 5.02 -10.20 -33.60
CA SER A 71 4.28 -9.59 -34.71
C SER A 71 2.79 -9.86 -34.52
N VAL A 72 2.17 -9.13 -33.60
CA VAL A 72 0.72 -9.15 -33.34
C VAL A 72 0.02 -8.13 -34.24
N PRO A 73 -1.17 -8.43 -34.79
CA PRO A 73 -2.00 -7.43 -35.46
C PRO A 73 -2.24 -6.19 -34.58
N ALA A 74 -2.20 -5.00 -35.18
CA ALA A 74 -2.25 -3.72 -34.44
C ALA A 74 -3.47 -3.57 -33.52
N GLU A 75 -4.65 -4.08 -33.94
CA GLU A 75 -5.87 -4.04 -33.12
C GLU A 75 -5.79 -4.93 -31.86
N GLN A 76 -5.14 -6.08 -31.96
CA GLN A 76 -4.93 -6.97 -30.83
C GLN A 76 -3.88 -6.42 -29.87
N LEU A 77 -2.84 -5.76 -30.41
CA LEU A 77 -1.85 -5.06 -29.61
C LEU A 77 -2.48 -3.90 -28.83
N ASP A 78 -3.31 -3.08 -29.46
CA ASP A 78 -4.00 -1.97 -28.80
C ASP A 78 -4.95 -2.46 -27.69
N SER A 79 -5.70 -3.52 -27.95
CA SER A 79 -6.58 -4.14 -26.96
C SER A 79 -5.80 -4.71 -25.77
N PHE A 80 -4.65 -5.35 -26.02
CA PHE A 80 -3.76 -5.85 -24.98
C PHE A 80 -3.18 -4.70 -24.14
N LEU A 81 -2.73 -3.62 -24.76
CA LEU A 81 -2.17 -2.47 -24.05
C LEU A 81 -3.20 -1.79 -23.16
N LYS A 82 -4.44 -1.62 -23.63
CA LYS A 82 -5.54 -1.10 -22.81
C LYS A 82 -5.82 -1.96 -21.58
N MET A 83 -5.82 -3.29 -21.72
CA MET A 83 -6.00 -4.20 -20.58
C MET A 83 -4.80 -4.17 -19.63
N TYR A 84 -3.57 -4.10 -20.17
CA TYR A 84 -2.36 -3.96 -19.37
C TYR A 84 -2.37 -2.67 -18.55
N ASP A 85 -2.67 -1.53 -19.17
CA ASP A 85 -2.64 -0.22 -18.51
C ASP A 85 -3.73 -0.18 -17.41
N ALA A 86 -4.93 -0.70 -17.68
CA ALA A 86 -5.99 -0.79 -16.67
C ALA A 86 -5.63 -1.70 -15.47
N GLY A 87 -4.93 -2.81 -15.71
CA GLY A 87 -4.49 -3.71 -14.65
C GLY A 87 -3.30 -3.17 -13.84
N THR A 88 -2.37 -2.50 -14.50
CA THR A 88 -1.17 -1.95 -13.87
C THR A 88 -1.42 -0.65 -13.11
N ASP A 89 -2.41 0.14 -13.50
CA ASP A 89 -2.84 1.33 -12.76
C ASP A 89 -3.31 0.95 -11.34
N LEU A 90 -4.11 -0.11 -11.21
CA LEU A 90 -4.53 -0.64 -9.90
C LEU A 90 -3.34 -1.12 -9.06
N LEU A 91 -2.39 -1.84 -9.66
CA LEU A 91 -1.16 -2.29 -8.98
C LEU A 91 -0.35 -1.08 -8.47
N GLN A 92 -0.28 0.00 -9.26
CA GLN A 92 0.42 1.22 -8.89
C GLN A 92 -0.23 1.93 -7.70
N TRP A 93 -1.57 2.00 -7.65
CA TRP A 93 -2.28 2.54 -6.48
C TRP A 93 -2.04 1.72 -5.21
N ILE A 94 -1.96 0.40 -5.31
CA ILE A 94 -1.65 -0.48 -4.17
C ILE A 94 -0.20 -0.24 -3.70
N ILE A 95 0.75 -0.07 -4.63
CA ILE A 95 2.14 0.29 -4.29
C ILE A 95 2.17 1.60 -3.52
N ILE A 96 1.52 2.65 -4.02
CA ILE A 96 1.46 3.96 -3.35
C ILE A 96 0.83 3.82 -1.96
N GLY A 97 -0.31 3.14 -1.85
CA GLY A 97 -0.99 2.92 -0.58
C GLY A 97 -0.14 2.17 0.45
N SER A 98 0.63 1.17 0.00
CA SER A 98 1.54 0.41 0.87
C SER A 98 2.70 1.26 1.40
N VAL A 99 3.28 2.12 0.55
CA VAL A 99 4.35 3.05 0.94
C VAL A 99 3.83 4.10 1.92
N VAL A 100 2.66 4.68 1.65
CA VAL A 100 2.03 5.66 2.56
C VAL A 100 1.73 5.03 3.92
N ALA A 101 1.18 3.81 3.95
CA ALA A 101 0.91 3.09 5.20
C ALA A 101 2.21 2.79 5.98
N PHE A 102 3.28 2.43 5.28
CA PHE A 102 4.59 2.18 5.91
C PHE A 102 5.17 3.45 6.53
N ILE A 103 5.19 4.56 5.79
CA ILE A 103 5.67 5.85 6.29
C ILE A 103 4.84 6.31 7.50
N TRP A 104 3.51 6.20 7.41
CA TRP A 104 2.62 6.54 8.52
C TRP A 104 2.93 5.73 9.78
N THR A 105 3.16 4.44 9.61
CA THR A 105 3.52 3.51 10.70
C THR A 105 4.84 3.91 11.37
N LEU A 106 5.83 4.38 10.59
CA LEU A 106 7.09 4.91 11.11
C LEU A 106 6.92 6.22 11.89
N VAL A 107 6.09 7.14 11.39
CA VAL A 107 5.78 8.40 12.09
C VAL A 107 5.14 8.10 13.44
N LEU A 108 4.13 7.23 13.47
CA LEU A 108 3.47 6.81 14.70
C LEU A 108 4.41 6.07 15.68
N HIS A 109 5.39 5.32 15.16
CA HIS A 109 6.43 4.71 15.99
C HIS A 109 7.23 5.78 16.75
N SER A 110 7.73 6.81 16.06
CA SER A 110 8.46 7.91 16.70
C SER A 110 7.63 8.59 17.80
N VAL A 111 6.37 8.92 17.51
CA VAL A 111 5.43 9.50 18.48
C VAL A 111 5.22 8.60 19.69
N SER A 112 5.06 7.30 19.45
CA SER A 112 4.81 6.31 20.52
C SER A 112 6.04 6.11 21.41
N VAL A 113 7.25 6.13 20.82
CA VAL A 113 8.51 6.08 21.57
C VAL A 113 8.65 7.28 22.49
N GLU A 114 8.41 8.50 22.00
CA GLU A 114 8.47 9.72 22.83
C GLU A 114 7.43 9.69 23.96
N ARG A 115 6.20 9.30 23.65
CA ARG A 115 5.14 9.14 24.67
C ARG A 115 5.49 8.12 25.75
N ARG A 116 6.08 6.99 25.36
CA ARG A 116 6.53 5.97 26.32
C ARG A 116 7.61 6.53 27.24
N LYS A 117 8.58 7.28 26.72
CA LYS A 117 9.62 7.95 27.53
C LYS A 117 9.01 8.96 28.50
N ASN A 118 8.08 9.80 28.04
CA ASN A 118 7.43 10.80 28.88
C ASN A 118 6.61 10.18 30.01
N LYS A 119 5.89 9.07 29.77
CA LYS A 119 5.16 8.34 30.82
C LYS A 119 6.08 7.70 31.86
N GLN A 120 7.31 7.34 31.50
CA GLN A 120 8.30 6.74 32.41
C GLN A 120 9.07 7.78 33.23
N GLY A 121 9.20 9.02 32.76
CA GLY A 121 9.86 10.11 33.50
C GLY A 121 9.00 10.78 34.57
N THR A 122 7.70 10.46 34.62
CA THR A 122 6.72 11.00 35.58
C THR A 122 6.33 10.04 36.70
N SER A 123 7.00 8.89 36.85
CA SER A 123 6.84 7.97 37.99
C SER A 123 8.05 8.03 38.91
#